data_AF-A0A1H1E8Z8-F1
#
_entry.id   AF-A0A1H1E8Z8-F1
#
_cell.length_a   1.000
_cell.length_b   1.000
_cell.length_c   1.000
_cell.angle_alpha   90.00
_cell.angle_beta   90.00
_cell.angle_gamma   90.00
#
_symmetry.space_group_name_H-M   'P 1'
#
loop_
_entity.id
_entity.type
_entity.pdbx_description
1 polymer ?
#
loop_
_entity_poly.entity_id
_entity_poly.type
_entity_poly.pdbx_seq_one_letter_code
_entity_poly.pdbx_strand_id
1 'polypeptide(L)'
;MLIKLISGCCLALCCSLVSATVLQTSFDQDARYSIVSVSGDPSQRTVITQRVGISGTSYSARQFDCSARTVRFMGPGASLEDLQDAEADNELTPIFKGSLSRAISQVVCDESVQAGTAAAGPPGKSAHGQPVTSISQ
;
A
#
# COMPACT_ATOMS: atom_id res chain seq x y z
N MET A 1 9.92 3.02 -58.39
CA MET A 1 9.61 4.07 -57.38
C MET A 1 9.40 3.41 -56.02
N LEU A 2 10.34 3.67 -55.12
CA LEU A 2 10.30 3.71 -53.66
C LEU A 2 9.47 2.68 -52.85
N ILE A 3 10.17 1.66 -52.34
CA ILE A 3 9.84 0.92 -51.12
C ILE A 3 9.91 1.91 -49.94
N LYS A 4 8.79 2.14 -49.24
CA LYS A 4 8.77 2.92 -47.99
C LYS A 4 9.00 2.00 -46.80
N LEU A 5 10.15 2.22 -46.18
CA LEU A 5 10.65 1.64 -44.95
C LEU A 5 10.09 2.38 -43.72
N ILE A 6 9.91 1.59 -42.64
CA ILE A 6 10.02 1.96 -41.22
C ILE A 6 8.96 2.92 -40.66
N SER A 7 8.08 2.36 -39.82
CA SER A 7 7.83 2.96 -38.51
C SER A 7 7.50 1.84 -37.53
N GLY A 8 8.56 1.27 -36.95
CA GLY A 8 8.46 0.43 -35.77
C GLY A 8 8.05 1.30 -34.60
N CYS A 9 6.75 1.40 -34.34
CA CYS A 9 6.26 1.79 -33.03
C CYS A 9 6.28 0.53 -32.16
N CYS A 10 7.45 0.20 -31.60
CA CYS A 10 7.48 -0.62 -30.40
C CYS A 10 6.77 0.21 -29.32
N LEU A 11 5.45 0.04 -29.20
CA LEU A 11 4.79 0.33 -27.94
C LEU A 11 5.45 -0.58 -26.91
N ALA A 12 6.42 -0.03 -26.19
CA ALA A 12 6.89 -0.58 -24.94
C ALA A 12 5.69 -0.58 -24.00
N LEU A 13 4.92 -1.66 -24.05
CA LEU A 13 3.86 -1.96 -23.11
C LEU A 13 4.58 -2.25 -21.77
N CYS A 14 4.87 -1.19 -21.03
CA CYS A 14 5.30 -1.28 -19.64
C CYS A 14 4.11 -1.84 -18.85
N CYS A 15 3.92 -3.17 -18.88
CA CYS A 15 3.04 -3.85 -17.96
C CYS A 15 3.65 -3.74 -16.57
N SER A 16 3.23 -2.74 -15.80
CA SER A 16 3.45 -2.72 -14.36
C SER A 16 2.70 -3.91 -13.77
N LEU A 17 3.44 -4.92 -13.35
CA LEU A 17 2.92 -6.02 -12.54
C LEU A 17 2.52 -5.46 -11.18
N VAL A 18 1.25 -5.06 -11.03
CA VAL A 18 0.65 -4.85 -9.71
C VAL A 18 0.55 -6.22 -9.04
N SER A 19 1.48 -6.49 -8.12
CA SER A 19 1.47 -7.72 -7.33
C SER A 19 0.62 -7.50 -6.09
N ALA A 20 -0.56 -8.12 -6.05
CA ALA A 20 -1.37 -8.18 -4.83
C ALA A 20 -0.84 -9.31 -3.93
N THR A 21 -0.58 -9.03 -2.65
CA THR A 21 -0.11 -10.05 -1.71
C THR A 21 -1.30 -10.83 -1.16
N VAL A 22 -1.41 -12.11 -1.48
CA VAL A 22 -2.48 -12.98 -0.95
C VAL A 22 -2.22 -13.30 0.52
N LEU A 23 -3.23 -13.09 1.36
CA LEU A 23 -3.17 -13.40 2.79
C LEU A 23 -3.59 -14.85 3.03
N GLN A 24 -2.75 -15.59 3.74
CA GLN A 24 -3.14 -16.90 4.28
C GLN A 24 -3.97 -16.67 5.55
N THR A 25 -5.25 -17.00 5.47
CA THR A 25 -6.20 -16.80 6.57
C THR A 25 -7.12 -18.00 6.73
N SER A 26 -7.47 -18.35 7.96
CA SER A 26 -8.34 -19.48 8.29
C SER A 26 -9.74 -19.10 8.79
N PHE A 27 -10.05 -17.80 8.92
CA PHE A 27 -11.30 -17.33 9.55
C PHE A 27 -12.47 -17.12 8.57
N ASP A 28 -12.23 -17.13 7.27
CA ASP A 28 -13.28 -17.05 6.23
C ASP A 28 -12.93 -18.05 5.11
N GLN A 29 -13.59 -19.20 5.10
CA GLN A 29 -13.29 -20.28 4.16
C GLN A 29 -13.81 -19.96 2.75
N ASP A 30 -14.84 -19.13 2.66
CA ASP A 30 -15.56 -18.79 1.43
C ASP A 30 -14.99 -17.55 0.72
N ALA A 31 -13.87 -17.01 1.23
CA ALA A 31 -13.20 -15.87 0.65
C ALA A 31 -11.68 -16.00 0.59
N ARG A 32 -11.11 -15.16 -0.27
CA ARG A 32 -9.68 -14.89 -0.37
C ARG A 32 -9.44 -13.42 -0.14
N TYR A 33 -8.39 -13.13 0.62
CA TYR A 33 -7.99 -11.76 0.92
C TYR A 33 -6.65 -11.47 0.28
N SER A 34 -6.49 -10.26 -0.24
CA SER A 34 -5.22 -9.74 -0.75
C SER A 34 -5.00 -8.32 -0.27
N ILE A 35 -3.74 -7.96 -0.02
CA ILE A 35 -3.33 -6.58 0.16
C ILE A 35 -3.13 -5.97 -1.22
N VAL A 36 -3.83 -4.86 -1.49
CA VAL A 36 -3.79 -4.16 -2.78
C VAL A 36 -3.14 -2.78 -2.69
N SER A 37 -3.01 -2.22 -1.48
CA SER A 37 -2.25 -0.99 -1.24
C SER A 37 -1.72 -0.95 0.19
N VAL A 38 -0.51 -0.42 0.34
CA VAL A 38 0.12 -0.09 1.62
C VAL A 38 0.73 1.31 1.47
N SER A 39 0.38 2.21 2.40
CA SER A 39 0.90 3.58 2.43
C SER A 39 1.13 4.03 3.88
N GLY A 40 1.83 5.15 4.05
CA GLY A 40 2.17 5.69 5.37
C GLY A 40 3.35 4.99 6.05
N ASP A 41 3.82 5.60 7.13
CA ASP A 41 4.89 5.07 7.98
C ASP A 41 4.36 3.97 8.93
N PRO A 42 5.23 3.20 9.59
CA PRO A 42 4.81 2.11 10.49
C PRO A 42 3.90 2.50 11.66
N SER A 43 3.87 3.77 12.09
CA SER A 43 3.00 4.23 13.19
C SER A 43 1.59 4.62 12.72
N GLN A 44 1.43 4.90 11.42
CA GLN A 44 0.15 5.25 10.80
C GLN A 44 0.00 4.59 9.43
N ARG A 45 0.27 3.28 9.36
CA ARG A 45 0.31 2.52 8.11
C ARG A 45 -1.10 2.22 7.63
N THR A 46 -1.52 2.84 6.53
CA THR A 46 -2.80 2.53 5.90
C THR A 46 -2.65 1.35 4.96
N VAL A 47 -3.53 0.36 5.12
CA VAL A 47 -3.57 -0.85 4.30
C VAL A 47 -4.96 -1.01 3.72
N ILE A 48 -5.02 -1.19 2.40
CA ILE A 48 -6.24 -1.56 1.71
C ILE A 48 -6.16 -3.03 1.35
N THR A 49 -7.21 -3.76 1.73
CA THR A 49 -7.39 -5.17 1.37
C THR A 49 -8.58 -5.36 0.45
N GLN A 50 -8.44 -6.27 -0.50
CA GLN A 50 -9.52 -6.81 -1.30
C GLN A 50 -9.94 -8.16 -0.71
N ARG A 51 -11.25 -8.39 -0.62
CA ARG A 51 -11.87 -9.68 -0.34
C ARG A 51 -12.63 -10.14 -1.56
N VAL A 52 -12.33 -11.34 -2.07
CA VAL A 52 -13.09 -12.02 -3.13
C VAL A 52 -13.72 -13.26 -2.52
N GLY A 53 -15.05 -13.31 -2.46
CA GLY A 53 -15.78 -14.47 -1.98
C GLY A 53 -17.05 -14.74 -2.78
N ILE A 54 -17.86 -15.69 -2.33
CA ILE A 54 -19.09 -16.10 -3.04
C ILE A 54 -20.08 -14.94 -3.25
N SER A 55 -20.08 -13.95 -2.36
CA SER A 55 -20.94 -12.76 -2.43
C SER A 55 -20.36 -11.64 -3.31
N GLY A 56 -19.22 -11.88 -3.98
CA GLY A 56 -18.54 -10.92 -4.81
C GLY A 56 -17.27 -10.34 -4.18
N THR A 57 -16.86 -9.18 -4.71
CA THR A 57 -15.66 -8.47 -4.31
C THR A 57 -16.01 -7.31 -3.39
N SER A 58 -15.21 -7.10 -2.35
CA SER A 58 -15.29 -5.93 -1.47
C SER A 58 -13.90 -5.47 -1.08
N TYR A 59 -13.79 -4.22 -0.64
CA TYR A 59 -12.57 -3.60 -0.18
C TYR A 59 -12.75 -3.12 1.26
N SER A 60 -11.64 -3.01 1.96
CA SER A 60 -11.62 -2.35 3.28
C SER A 60 -10.28 -1.70 3.53
N ALA A 61 -10.31 -0.57 4.22
CA ALA A 61 -9.14 0.16 4.67
C ALA A 61 -8.95 0.01 6.19
N ARG A 62 -7.69 -0.11 6.62
CA ARG A 62 -7.29 -0.16 8.03
C ARG A 62 -6.03 0.68 8.22
N GLN A 63 -5.95 1.38 9.33
CA GLN A 63 -4.72 2.05 9.76
C GLN A 63 -4.07 1.25 10.90
N PHE A 64 -2.79 0.96 10.77
CA PHE A 64 -2.00 0.20 11.73
C PHE A 64 -0.96 1.09 12.40
N ASP A 65 -0.84 0.94 13.71
CA ASP A 65 0.37 1.29 14.44
C ASP A 65 1.13 -0.01 14.74
N CYS A 66 2.20 -0.25 13.98
CA CYS A 66 3.02 -1.44 14.07
C CYS A 66 3.82 -1.51 15.38
N SER A 67 4.17 -0.38 15.97
CA SER A 67 4.89 -0.30 17.25
C SER A 67 3.96 -0.58 18.42
N ALA A 68 2.79 0.08 18.46
CA ALA A 68 1.79 -0.14 19.50
C ALA A 68 0.99 -1.44 19.31
N ARG A 69 1.09 -2.08 18.13
CA ARG A 69 0.29 -3.23 17.71
C ARG A 69 -1.21 -2.99 17.84
N THR A 70 -1.63 -1.82 17.36
CA THR A 70 -3.04 -1.43 17.31
C THR A 70 -3.50 -1.23 15.87
N VAL A 71 -4.81 -1.30 15.66
CA VAL A 71 -5.45 -1.13 14.36
C VAL A 71 -6.74 -0.33 14.53
N ARG A 72 -6.97 0.59 13.59
CA ARG A 72 -8.24 1.29 13.41
C ARG A 72 -8.86 0.85 12.10
N PHE A 73 -10.15 0.52 12.12
CA PHE A 73 -10.89 0.27 10.89
C PHE A 73 -11.27 1.60 10.25
N MET A 74 -10.91 1.79 8.98
CA MET A 74 -11.22 3.01 8.23
C MET A 74 -12.53 2.88 7.45
N GLY A 75 -13.06 1.66 7.35
CA GLY A 75 -14.34 1.37 6.74
C GLY A 75 -14.25 0.45 5.51
N PRO A 76 -15.42 -0.01 5.03
CA PRO A 76 -15.56 -0.86 3.85
C PRO A 76 -15.82 -0.04 2.58
N GLY A 77 -15.71 -0.71 1.42
CA GLY A 77 -16.14 -0.18 0.12
C GLY A 77 -16.46 -1.31 -0.86
N ALA A 78 -17.34 -1.08 -1.83
CA ALA A 78 -17.52 -1.99 -2.97
C ALA A 78 -16.44 -1.74 -4.04
N SER A 79 -15.87 -0.54 -4.06
CA SER A 79 -14.74 -0.12 -4.89
C SER A 79 -13.61 0.51 -4.06
N LEU A 80 -12.47 0.82 -4.71
CA LEU A 80 -11.41 1.62 -4.09
C LEU A 80 -11.82 3.08 -3.89
N GLU A 81 -12.70 3.61 -4.75
CA GLU A 81 -13.18 4.99 -4.69
C GLU A 81 -14.08 5.20 -3.48
N ASP A 82 -14.94 4.22 -3.17
CA ASP A 82 -15.86 4.21 -2.02
C ASP A 82 -15.13 4.35 -0.67
N LEU A 83 -13.85 3.99 -0.61
CA LEU A 83 -13.06 4.10 0.62
C LEU A 83 -12.76 5.55 1.02
N GLN A 84 -12.90 6.51 0.10
CA GLN A 84 -12.69 7.94 0.40
C GLN A 84 -13.80 8.51 1.27
N ASP A 85 -15.01 7.97 1.14
CA ASP A 85 -16.20 8.39 1.88
C ASP A 85 -16.45 7.50 3.11
N ALA A 86 -15.59 6.52 3.35
CA ALA A 86 -15.73 5.59 4.44
C ALA A 86 -15.43 6.28 5.79
N GLU A 87 -16.31 6.05 6.77
CA GLU A 87 -16.15 6.60 8.11
C GLU A 87 -15.22 5.73 8.94
N ALA A 88 -14.16 6.36 9.44
CA ALA A 88 -13.20 5.74 10.33
C ALA A 88 -13.79 5.51 11.73
N ASP A 89 -13.50 4.35 12.32
CA ASP A 89 -13.72 4.12 13.74
C ASP A 89 -12.93 5.14 14.56
N ASN A 90 -13.53 5.68 15.61
CA ASN A 90 -12.86 6.67 16.47
C ASN A 90 -11.66 6.08 17.21
N GLU A 91 -11.69 4.77 17.49
CA GLU A 91 -10.75 4.10 18.38
C GLU A 91 -9.70 3.29 17.64
N LEU A 92 -8.49 3.26 18.21
CA LEU A 92 -7.47 2.26 17.89
C LEU A 92 -7.68 1.07 18.82
N THR A 93 -7.77 -0.13 18.25
CA THR A 93 -8.02 -1.36 19.00
C THR A 93 -6.79 -2.28 18.97
N PRO A 94 -6.54 -3.08 20.02
CA PRO A 94 -5.46 -4.07 19.99
C PRO A 94 -5.60 -5.08 18.85
N ILE A 95 -4.49 -5.47 18.22
CA ILE A 95 -4.51 -6.53 17.19
C ILE A 95 -4.62 -7.90 17.86
N PHE A 96 -5.79 -8.52 17.78
CA PHE A 96 -6.05 -9.84 18.36
C PHE A 96 -5.49 -10.99 17.53
N LYS A 97 -4.97 -12.03 18.20
CA LYS A 97 -4.56 -13.28 17.54
C LYS A 97 -5.72 -13.91 16.77
N GLY A 98 -5.43 -14.51 15.62
CA GLY A 98 -6.42 -15.19 14.77
C GLY A 98 -7.30 -14.27 13.93
N SER A 99 -7.15 -12.94 14.06
CA SER A 99 -7.92 -11.97 13.26
C SER A 99 -7.31 -11.72 11.88
N LEU A 100 -8.11 -11.18 10.95
CA LEU A 100 -7.62 -10.64 9.68
C LEU A 100 -6.54 -9.57 9.91
N SER A 101 -6.77 -8.65 10.86
CA SER A 101 -5.81 -7.59 11.20
C SER A 101 -4.46 -8.16 11.62
N ARG A 102 -4.44 -9.31 12.31
CA ARG A 102 -3.19 -10.00 12.67
C ARG A 102 -2.46 -10.56 11.45
N ALA A 103 -3.18 -11.17 10.51
CA ALA A 103 -2.57 -11.69 9.29
C ALA A 103 -2.01 -10.55 8.41
N ILE A 104 -2.76 -9.45 8.30
CA ILE A 104 -2.29 -8.23 7.60
C ILE A 104 -1.03 -7.69 8.29
N SER A 105 -1.05 -7.53 9.62
CA SER A 105 0.07 -6.95 10.36
C SER A 105 1.35 -7.77 10.24
N GLN A 106 1.28 -9.10 10.07
CA GLN A 106 2.46 -9.94 9.83
C GLN A 106 3.16 -9.60 8.52
N VAL A 107 2.38 -9.22 7.51
CA VAL A 107 2.94 -8.83 6.22
C VAL A 107 3.45 -7.39 6.30
N VAL A 108 2.61 -6.47 6.77
CA VAL A 108 2.90 -5.04 6.59
C VAL A 108 3.73 -4.42 7.70
N CYS A 109 3.87 -5.04 8.86
CA CYS A 109 4.67 -4.49 9.96
C CYS A 109 6.08 -5.05 10.04
N ASP A 110 6.46 -5.95 9.12
CA ASP A 110 7.86 -6.29 8.93
C ASP A 110 8.59 -5.10 8.27
N GLU A 111 9.76 -4.76 8.80
CA GLU A 111 10.52 -3.56 8.41
C GLU A 111 10.97 -3.58 6.93
N SER A 112 10.96 -4.75 6.29
CA SER A 112 11.40 -4.97 4.91
C SER A 112 10.37 -4.63 3.83
N VAL A 113 9.10 -4.34 4.18
CA VAL A 113 8.03 -4.05 3.20
C VAL A 113 8.06 -2.59 2.67
N GLN A 114 9.03 -1.80 3.10
CA GLN A 114 9.15 -0.37 2.78
C GLN A 114 9.98 -0.11 1.51
N ALA A 115 9.38 -0.23 0.32
CA ALA A 115 9.71 0.59 -0.86
C ALA A 115 9.02 0.05 -2.12
N GLY A 116 7.82 0.56 -2.43
CA GLY A 116 7.24 0.30 -3.75
C GLY A 116 5.80 0.73 -3.87
N THR A 117 5.55 2.05 -3.99
CA THR A 117 4.46 2.68 -4.79
C THR A 117 4.48 4.23 -4.69
N ALA A 118 5.63 4.89 -4.48
CA ALA A 118 5.70 6.34 -4.69
C ALA A 118 6.03 6.64 -6.17
N ALA A 119 5.01 6.82 -7.00
CA ALA A 119 5.18 7.35 -8.36
C ALA A 119 4.98 8.88 -8.37
N ALA A 120 6.01 9.56 -8.90
CA ALA A 120 6.01 10.87 -9.56
C ALA A 120 5.82 12.15 -8.72
N GLY A 121 6.96 12.73 -8.31
CA GLY A 121 7.15 14.19 -8.20
C GLY A 121 8.49 14.57 -8.83
N PRO A 122 8.60 15.68 -9.60
CA PRO A 122 9.84 16.04 -10.29
C PRO A 122 10.95 16.46 -9.30
N PRO A 123 12.24 16.34 -9.68
CA PRO A 123 13.35 16.72 -8.80
C PRO A 123 13.42 18.24 -8.63
N GLY A 124 12.87 18.74 -7.53
CA GLY A 124 13.15 20.08 -7.02
C GLY A 124 14.58 20.11 -6.47
N LYS A 125 15.46 20.88 -7.12
CA LYS A 125 16.82 21.18 -6.65
C LYS A 125 16.76 21.75 -5.23
N SER A 126 17.31 21.03 -4.26
CA SER A 126 17.56 21.58 -2.92
C SER A 126 18.83 22.42 -2.94
N ALA A 127 18.70 23.67 -2.50
CA ALA A 127 19.77 24.62 -2.32
C ALA A 127 20.66 24.22 -1.14
N HIS A 128 21.98 24.42 -1.28
CA HIS A 128 22.89 24.47 -0.13
C HIS A 128 23.83 25.67 -0.31
N GLY A 129 23.48 26.76 0.37
CA GLY A 129 24.40 27.86 0.66
C GLY A 129 25.31 27.47 1.83
N GLN A 130 26.60 27.71 1.65
CA GLN A 130 27.72 27.51 2.60
C GLN A 130 27.67 28.54 3.76
N PRO A 131 28.74 28.77 4.57
CA PRO A 131 29.87 27.94 5.03
C PRO A 131 30.07 28.01 6.57
N VAL A 132 30.83 27.10 7.17
CA VAL A 132 31.63 27.42 8.37
C VAL A 132 33.04 26.85 8.23
N THR A 133 34.01 27.76 8.20
CA THR A 133 35.45 27.58 8.06
C THR A 133 36.12 27.15 9.36
N SER A 134 37.06 26.18 9.26
CA SER A 134 38.42 26.08 9.85
C SER A 134 38.66 26.59 11.29
N ILE A 135 39.40 25.90 12.17
CA ILE A 135 40.89 25.84 12.17
C ILE A 135 41.38 24.75 13.16
N SER A 136 42.42 24.01 12.74
CA SER A 136 43.33 23.18 13.57
C SER A 136 44.22 24.02 14.49
N GLN A 137 44.48 23.53 15.70
CA GLN A 137 45.84 23.34 16.25
C GLN A 137 45.88 22.01 16.99
#